data_AF-A0A6J1CJV1-F1
#
_entry.id   AF-A0A6J1CJV1-F1
#
_cell.length_a   1.000
_cell.length_b   1.000
_cell.length_c   1.000
_cell.angle_alpha   90.00
_cell.angle_beta   90.00
_cell.angle_gamma   90.00
#
_symmetry.space_group_name_H-M   'P 1'
#
loop_
_entity.id
_entity.type
_entity.pdbx_description
1 polymer ?
#
loop_
_entity_poly.entity_id
_entity_poly.type
_entity_poly.pdbx_seq_one_letter_code
_entity_poly.pdbx_strand_id
1 'polypeptide(L)'
;MAGRRVPKEKSRAGSFFSATLVLWIVSIWFEILFYRRSELLYVVFGALFYQSANWTVRALVSKDPLFVNTSVSLLHSTITSASGLIKGMVTSFCSIGRLLGWPWLPLDSDPKPYDVLFILVSQWLSYGSHGMFEHSQLVGGTWSGAYAALCFSCGYFAYDQWDMLLYQLYSGWIPAILVHHLVLLICFTLALYRNVTINYLILTLICELHSIFLHVRRLRRMAGVRDAKSIVVKVEWILNWLTFVFARVVPHILITAKLVVDASKFDRGVELPLALSGMAGMNLLNAFLGIDLINAVKKESKYQKRDHPRRE
;
A
#
# COMPACT_ATOMS: atom_id res chain seq x y z
N MET A 1 15.35 35.01 -7.69
CA MET A 1 14.15 34.36 -7.12
C MET A 1 13.00 34.50 -8.11
N ALA A 2 12.80 33.50 -8.97
CA ALA A 2 11.64 33.47 -9.85
C ALA A 2 10.64 32.47 -9.27
N GLY A 3 9.53 32.98 -8.74
CA GLY A 3 8.41 32.19 -8.25
C GLY A 3 7.91 31.28 -9.37
N ARG A 4 8.30 30.01 -9.31
CA ARG A 4 7.83 28.98 -10.24
C ARG A 4 6.33 28.81 -9.96
N ARG A 5 5.47 29.49 -10.74
CA ARG A 5 4.01 29.36 -10.65
C ARG A 5 3.67 27.88 -10.77
N VAL A 6 3.24 27.27 -9.67
CA VAL A 6 2.67 25.93 -9.69
C VAL A 6 1.47 25.99 -10.65
N PRO A 7 1.35 25.09 -11.63
CA PRO A 7 0.21 25.08 -12.54
C PRO A 7 -1.10 25.07 -11.73
N LYS A 8 -2.04 25.97 -12.06
CA LYS A 8 -3.28 26.20 -11.30
C LYS A 8 -4.08 24.91 -11.06
N GLU A 9 -4.03 23.97 -12.00
CA GLU A 9 -4.67 22.65 -11.89
C GLU A 9 -4.03 21.75 -10.83
N LYS A 10 -2.70 21.73 -10.76
CA LYS A 10 -1.95 20.96 -9.76
C LYS A 10 -2.28 21.45 -8.34
N SER A 11 -2.44 22.77 -8.17
CA SER A 11 -2.84 23.38 -6.89
C SER A 11 -4.25 22.97 -6.44
N ARG A 12 -5.22 22.84 -7.38
CA ARG A 12 -6.59 22.42 -7.04
C ARG A 12 -6.66 20.97 -6.59
N ALA A 13 -6.03 20.05 -7.34
CA ALA A 13 -5.98 18.64 -6.98
C ALA A 13 -5.32 18.46 -5.60
N GLY A 14 -4.16 19.10 -5.38
CA GLY A 14 -3.48 19.05 -4.09
C GLY A 14 -4.36 19.53 -2.92
N SER A 15 -5.12 20.61 -3.12
CA SER A 15 -6.03 21.14 -2.08
C SER A 15 -7.14 20.14 -1.73
N PHE A 16 -7.74 19.50 -2.74
CA PHE A 16 -8.77 18.47 -2.53
C PHE A 16 -8.23 17.29 -1.70
N PHE A 17 -7.11 16.69 -2.12
CA PHE A 17 -6.52 15.55 -1.42
C PHE A 17 -5.97 15.90 -0.04
N SER A 18 -5.53 17.15 0.17
CA SER A 18 -5.13 17.63 1.49
C SER A 18 -6.34 17.75 2.42
N ALA A 19 -7.44 18.34 1.93
CA ALA A 19 -8.66 18.49 2.71
C ALA A 19 -9.26 17.13 3.11
N THR A 20 -9.32 16.17 2.17
CA THR A 20 -9.82 14.82 2.48
C THR A 20 -8.92 14.09 3.46
N LEU A 21 -7.60 14.23 3.35
CA LEU A 21 -6.67 13.65 4.31
C LEU A 21 -6.82 14.25 5.71
N VAL A 22 -6.99 15.57 5.82
CA VAL A 22 -7.22 16.24 7.11
C VAL A 22 -8.53 15.76 7.75
N LEU A 23 -9.61 15.70 6.98
CA LEU A 23 -10.90 15.18 7.46
C LEU A 23 -10.78 13.72 7.92
N TRP A 24 -10.02 12.91 7.18
CA TRP A 24 -9.74 11.52 7.54
C TRP A 24 -8.94 11.42 8.86
N ILE A 25 -7.90 12.23 9.04
CA ILE A 25 -7.11 12.29 10.29
C ILE A 25 -8.00 12.67 11.46
N VAL A 26 -8.85 13.69 11.30
CA VAL A 26 -9.80 14.13 12.33
C VAL A 26 -10.76 13.00 12.71
N SER A 27 -11.28 12.25 11.72
CA SER A 27 -12.14 11.09 11.95
C SER A 27 -11.45 10.02 12.80
N ILE A 28 -10.19 9.67 12.49
CA ILE A 28 -9.42 8.67 13.25
C ILE A 28 -9.19 9.13 14.69
N TRP A 29 -8.80 10.39 14.88
CA TRP A 29 -8.63 10.95 16.23
C TRP A 29 -9.94 10.99 17.01
N PHE A 30 -11.06 11.26 16.34
CA PHE A 30 -12.36 11.25 16.97
C PHE A 30 -12.70 9.86 17.55
N GLU A 31 -12.51 8.80 16.77
CA GLU A 31 -12.69 7.41 17.20
C GLU A 31 -11.78 7.02 18.37
N ILE A 32 -10.51 7.43 18.32
CA ILE A 32 -9.53 7.13 19.38
C ILE A 32 -9.90 7.86 20.69
N LEU A 33 -10.19 9.16 20.62
CA LEU A 33 -10.34 10.01 21.81
C LEU A 33 -11.73 9.92 22.43
N PHE A 34 -12.79 9.96 21.61
CA PHE A 34 -14.17 10.03 22.10
C PHE A 34 -14.82 8.64 22.22
N TYR A 35 -14.58 7.74 21.25
CA TYR A 35 -15.09 6.36 21.29
C TYR A 35 -14.12 5.37 21.93
N ARG A 36 -12.95 5.83 22.42
CA ARG A 36 -11.95 5.02 23.13
C ARG A 36 -11.47 3.79 22.35
N ARG A 37 -11.47 3.87 21.01
CA ARG A 37 -11.01 2.80 20.10
C ARG A 37 -9.47 2.76 20.04
N SER A 38 -8.85 2.34 21.14
CA SER A 38 -7.38 2.32 21.29
C SER A 38 -6.65 1.44 20.27
N GLU A 39 -7.30 0.44 19.70
CA GLU A 39 -6.73 -0.38 18.64
C GLU A 39 -6.38 0.42 17.37
N LEU A 40 -7.01 1.58 17.14
CA LEU A 40 -6.67 2.45 16.00
C LEU A 40 -5.32 3.17 16.18
N LEU A 41 -4.70 3.10 17.35
CA LEU A 41 -3.35 3.65 17.59
C LEU A 41 -2.28 2.97 16.72
N TYR A 42 -2.52 1.74 16.26
CA TYR A 42 -1.64 1.10 15.27
C TYR A 42 -1.54 1.91 13.96
N VAL A 43 -2.59 2.68 13.61
CA VAL A 43 -2.56 3.61 12.47
C VAL A 43 -1.59 4.76 12.74
N VAL A 44 -1.69 5.38 13.92
CA VAL A 44 -0.81 6.47 14.35
C VAL A 44 0.64 5.99 14.41
N PHE A 45 0.86 4.81 14.98
CA PHE A 45 2.19 4.19 15.04
C PHE A 45 2.77 3.94 13.66
N GLY A 46 1.99 3.40 12.72
CA GLY A 46 2.41 3.23 11.32
C GLY A 46 2.86 4.55 10.70
N ALA A 47 2.04 5.61 10.82
CA ALA A 47 2.36 6.92 10.27
C ALA A 47 3.67 7.50 10.86
N LEU A 48 3.84 7.41 12.19
CA LEU A 48 5.06 7.89 12.87
C LEU A 48 6.31 7.08 12.49
N PHE A 49 6.17 5.77 12.31
CA PHE A 49 7.26 4.92 11.87
C PHE A 49 7.76 5.33 10.48
N TYR A 50 6.87 5.48 9.51
CA TYR A 50 7.28 5.85 8.15
C TYR A 50 7.75 7.31 8.05
N GLN A 51 7.22 8.21 8.89
CA GLN A 51 7.75 9.56 9.04
C GLN A 51 9.20 9.56 9.58
N SER A 52 9.49 8.66 10.53
CA SER A 52 10.84 8.48 11.08
C SER A 52 11.79 7.85 10.06
N ALA A 53 11.30 6.89 9.26
CA ALA A 53 12.05 6.31 8.15
C ALA A 53 12.39 7.35 7.08
N ASN A 54 11.43 8.23 6.73
CA ASN A 54 11.65 9.37 5.83
C ASN A 54 12.78 10.27 6.33
N TRP A 55 12.72 10.67 7.61
CA TRP A 55 13.76 11.51 8.20
C TRP A 55 15.13 10.83 8.16
N THR A 56 15.18 9.54 8.50
CA THR A 56 16.41 8.73 8.45
C THR A 56 17.00 8.69 7.03
N VAL A 57 16.18 8.40 6.00
CA VAL A 57 16.64 8.37 4.61
C VAL A 57 17.11 9.76 4.16
N ARG A 58 16.42 10.84 4.56
CA ARG A 58 16.82 12.22 4.27
C ARG A 58 18.15 12.61 4.89
N ALA A 59 18.40 12.13 6.11
CA ALA A 59 19.62 12.43 6.86
C ALA A 59 20.81 11.62 6.34
N LEU A 60 20.62 10.33 6.03
CA LEU A 60 21.71 9.40 5.78
C LEU A 60 21.97 9.10 4.30
N VAL A 61 20.97 9.23 3.43
CA VAL A 61 21.05 8.69 2.05
C VAL A 61 20.86 9.78 0.99
N SER A 62 19.75 10.52 1.00
CA SER A 62 19.46 11.51 -0.04
C SER A 62 18.47 12.56 0.42
N LYS A 63 18.70 13.83 0.06
CA LYS A 63 17.77 14.93 0.30
C LYS A 63 16.69 15.07 -0.78
N ASP A 64 16.82 14.35 -1.91
CA ASP A 64 15.85 14.42 -3.00
C ASP A 64 14.49 13.85 -2.54
N PRO A 65 13.40 14.64 -2.53
CA PRO A 65 12.12 14.19 -2.03
C PRO A 65 11.55 12.98 -2.78
N LEU A 66 11.76 12.92 -4.10
CA LEU A 66 11.27 11.81 -4.91
C LEU A 66 12.00 10.50 -4.58
N PHE A 67 13.32 10.56 -4.42
CA PHE A 67 14.12 9.43 -3.97
C PHE A 67 13.67 8.94 -2.59
N VAL A 68 13.56 9.85 -1.61
CA VAL A 68 13.15 9.53 -0.23
C VAL A 68 11.80 8.86 -0.22
N ASN A 69 10.80 9.46 -0.89
CA ASN A 69 9.46 8.91 -0.99
C ASN A 69 9.51 7.47 -1.55
N THR A 70 10.20 7.27 -2.67
CA THR A 70 10.32 5.94 -3.29
C THR A 70 11.02 4.92 -2.38
N SER A 71 12.03 5.33 -1.60
CA SER A 71 12.70 4.47 -0.62
C SER A 71 11.79 4.07 0.53
N VAL A 72 10.99 5.01 1.06
CA VAL A 72 10.03 4.73 2.14
C VAL A 72 8.89 3.86 1.63
N SER A 73 8.41 4.07 0.40
CA SER A 73 7.43 3.19 -0.23
C SER A 73 7.97 1.78 -0.44
N LEU A 74 9.22 1.63 -0.89
CA LEU A 74 9.88 0.33 -0.97
C LEU A 74 9.93 -0.36 0.40
N LEU A 75 10.30 0.38 1.44
CA LEU A 75 10.31 -0.13 2.81
C LEU A 75 8.91 -0.62 3.21
N HIS A 76 7.86 0.12 2.89
CA HIS A 76 6.49 -0.33 3.15
C HIS A 76 6.16 -1.63 2.44
N SER A 77 6.33 -1.68 1.12
CA SER A 77 5.98 -2.87 0.34
C SER A 77 6.79 -4.09 0.78
N THR A 78 8.07 -3.92 1.15
CA THR A 78 8.90 -5.00 1.73
C THR A 78 8.37 -5.44 3.09
N ILE A 79 8.02 -4.49 3.96
CA ILE A 79 7.54 -4.78 5.31
C ILE A 79 6.21 -5.55 5.25
N THR A 80 5.24 -5.03 4.49
CA THR A 80 3.90 -5.59 4.33
C THR A 80 3.93 -6.96 3.66
N SER A 81 4.86 -7.21 2.73
CA SER A 81 4.82 -8.42 1.90
C SER A 81 5.72 -9.56 2.35
N ALA A 82 6.80 -9.31 3.08
CA ALA A 82 7.84 -10.32 3.27
C ALA A 82 8.73 -10.16 4.52
N SER A 83 8.29 -9.43 5.56
CA SER A 83 9.18 -9.14 6.69
C SER A 83 8.74 -9.75 8.03
N GLY A 84 9.67 -10.52 8.63
CA GLY A 84 9.67 -10.77 10.08
C GLY A 84 10.02 -9.53 10.92
N LEU A 85 10.30 -8.37 10.29
CA LEU A 85 10.64 -7.10 10.93
C LEU A 85 9.48 -6.50 11.72
N ILE A 86 8.23 -6.68 11.26
CA ILE A 86 7.05 -6.14 11.98
C ILE A 86 6.94 -6.78 13.36
N LYS A 87 7.31 -8.07 13.50
CA LYS A 87 7.36 -8.75 14.81
C LYS A 87 8.26 -7.97 15.77
N GLY A 88 9.53 -7.75 15.42
CA GLY A 88 10.47 -7.02 16.27
C GLY A 88 10.04 -5.59 16.60
N MET A 89 9.43 -4.88 15.65
CA MET A 89 8.98 -3.50 15.83
C MET A 89 7.73 -3.38 16.70
N VAL A 90 6.73 -4.24 16.50
CA VAL A 90 5.53 -4.27 17.36
C VAL A 90 5.91 -4.69 18.77
N THR A 91 6.80 -5.68 18.95
CA THR A 91 7.30 -6.05 20.29
C THR A 91 8.03 -4.88 20.97
N SER A 92 8.81 -4.11 20.20
CA SER A 92 9.49 -2.91 20.71
C SER A 92 8.49 -1.82 21.10
N PHE A 93 7.45 -1.60 20.29
CA PHE A 93 6.38 -0.65 20.59
C PHE A 93 5.57 -1.06 21.82
N CYS A 94 5.16 -2.33 21.95
CA CYS A 94 4.54 -2.86 23.17
C CYS A 94 5.41 -2.59 24.41
N SER A 95 6.74 -2.72 24.25
CA SER A 95 7.69 -2.50 25.34
C SER A 95 7.81 -1.03 25.71
N ILE A 96 7.83 -0.12 24.74
CA ILE A 96 7.81 1.33 24.96
C ILE A 96 6.46 1.77 25.57
N GLY A 97 5.34 1.26 25.05
CA GLY A 97 4.00 1.52 25.59
C GLY A 97 3.89 1.13 27.06
N ARG A 98 4.51 0.02 27.48
CA ARG A 98 4.60 -0.36 28.90
C ARG A 98 5.43 0.62 29.73
N LEU A 99 6.57 1.09 29.22
CA LEU A 99 7.39 2.11 29.90
C LEU A 99 6.63 3.43 30.07
N LEU A 100 5.73 3.76 29.13
CA LEU A 100 4.88 4.94 29.17
C LEU A 100 3.54 4.72 29.89
N GLY A 101 3.31 3.55 30.50
CA GLY A 101 2.13 3.26 31.30
C GLY A 101 0.85 2.90 30.53
N TRP A 102 0.96 2.44 29.27
CA TRP A 102 -0.19 2.03 28.45
C TRP A 102 -0.61 0.57 28.75
N PRO A 103 -1.73 0.31 29.45
CA PRO A 103 -2.03 -1.01 30.00
C PRO A 103 -2.63 -2.02 29.01
N TRP A 104 -2.95 -1.63 27.77
CA TRP A 104 -3.93 -2.33 26.94
C TRP A 104 -3.44 -2.86 25.58
N LEU A 105 -2.12 -2.93 25.33
CA LEU A 105 -1.67 -3.68 24.15
C LEU A 105 -1.78 -5.19 24.44
N PRO A 106 -2.53 -5.98 23.64
CA PRO A 106 -2.60 -7.42 23.84
C PRO A 106 -1.21 -8.01 23.57
N LEU A 107 -0.49 -8.35 24.64
CA LEU A 107 0.54 -9.37 24.58
C LEU A 107 -0.19 -10.71 24.50
N ASP A 108 -0.51 -11.15 23.29
CA ASP A 108 -0.42 -12.58 23.07
C ASP A 108 1.08 -12.91 23.18
N SER A 109 1.42 -13.88 24.02
CA SER A 109 2.79 -14.27 24.44
C SER A 109 3.69 -14.76 23.29
N ASP A 110 3.20 -14.73 22.06
CA ASP A 110 3.99 -14.88 20.85
C ASP A 110 3.50 -13.87 19.80
N PRO A 111 4.23 -12.79 19.51
CA PRO A 111 3.79 -11.81 18.53
C PRO A 111 3.77 -12.49 17.16
N LYS A 112 2.56 -12.77 16.66
CA LYS A 112 2.39 -13.43 15.38
C LYS A 112 2.84 -12.50 14.25
N PRO A 113 3.46 -13.01 13.18
CA PRO A 113 3.91 -12.19 12.07
C PRO A 113 2.74 -11.42 11.45
N TYR A 114 2.98 -10.13 11.18
CA TYR A 114 2.00 -9.19 10.67
C TYR A 114 2.16 -8.98 9.15
N ASP A 115 3.05 -9.74 8.51
CA ASP A 115 3.24 -9.68 7.06
C ASP A 115 2.15 -10.47 6.34
N VAL A 116 1.69 -9.93 5.21
CA VAL A 116 0.56 -10.45 4.44
C VAL A 116 0.84 -11.86 3.96
N LEU A 117 2.06 -12.15 3.51
CA LEU A 117 2.40 -13.47 2.99
C LEU A 117 2.30 -14.52 4.10
N PHE A 118 2.83 -14.25 5.30
CA PHE A 118 2.67 -15.14 6.44
C PHE A 118 1.21 -15.33 6.83
N ILE A 119 0.42 -14.25 6.91
CA ILE A 119 -1.02 -14.36 7.21
C ILE A 119 -1.67 -15.30 6.18
N LEU A 120 -1.48 -15.06 4.89
CA LEU A 120 -2.10 -15.88 3.83
C LEU A 120 -1.63 -17.33 3.85
N VAL A 121 -0.34 -17.59 4.02
CA VAL A 121 0.20 -18.97 4.11
C VAL A 121 -0.32 -19.68 5.36
N SER A 122 -0.36 -19.00 6.51
CA SER A 122 -0.87 -19.59 7.76
C SER A 122 -2.35 -19.96 7.65
N GLN A 123 -3.17 -19.13 7.01
CA GLN A 123 -4.58 -19.39 6.80
C GLN A 123 -4.80 -20.50 5.78
N TRP A 124 -4.03 -20.51 4.70
CA TRP A 124 -4.06 -21.61 3.73
C TRP A 124 -3.70 -22.94 4.37
N LEU A 125 -2.66 -22.99 5.22
CA LEU A 125 -2.25 -24.21 5.91
C LEU A 125 -3.28 -24.68 6.94
N SER A 126 -4.00 -23.76 7.57
CA SER A 126 -4.97 -24.09 8.63
C SER A 126 -6.35 -24.49 8.10
N TYR A 127 -6.83 -23.83 7.04
CA TYR A 127 -8.20 -23.97 6.53
C TYR A 127 -8.28 -24.49 5.09
N GLY A 128 -7.15 -24.68 4.41
CA GLY A 128 -7.08 -25.01 2.99
C GLY A 128 -7.53 -23.85 2.09
N SER A 129 -7.44 -24.05 0.77
CA SER A 129 -7.86 -23.05 -0.20
C SER A 129 -9.35 -22.75 -0.12
N HIS A 130 -10.21 -23.78 -0.06
CA HIS A 130 -11.65 -23.59 -0.04
C HIS A 130 -12.14 -22.90 1.25
N GLY A 131 -11.65 -23.33 2.42
CA GLY A 131 -12.05 -22.77 3.71
C GLY A 131 -11.60 -21.32 3.89
N MET A 132 -10.40 -20.98 3.42
CA MET A 132 -9.89 -19.61 3.49
C MET A 132 -10.77 -18.61 2.71
N PHE A 133 -11.43 -19.05 1.63
CA PHE A 133 -12.31 -18.20 0.82
C PHE A 133 -13.80 -18.28 1.21
N GLU A 134 -14.14 -18.85 2.36
CA GLU A 134 -15.53 -18.85 2.84
C GLU A 134 -16.03 -17.44 3.18
N HIS A 135 -17.29 -17.17 2.90
CA HIS A 135 -17.88 -15.83 3.10
C HIS A 135 -17.78 -15.37 4.56
N SER A 136 -18.09 -16.26 5.51
CA SER A 136 -18.01 -16.00 6.95
C SER A 136 -16.59 -15.64 7.38
N GLN A 137 -15.59 -16.34 6.84
CA GLN A 137 -14.18 -16.05 7.08
C GLN A 137 -13.77 -14.70 6.48
N LEU A 138 -14.18 -14.38 5.26
CA LEU A 138 -13.74 -13.17 4.56
C LEU A 138 -14.45 -11.89 5.01
N VAL A 139 -15.73 -11.96 5.37
CA VAL A 139 -16.55 -10.80 5.76
C VAL A 139 -16.61 -10.62 7.26
N GLY A 140 -16.97 -11.66 8.00
CA GLY A 140 -17.18 -11.58 9.46
C GLY A 140 -15.95 -11.94 10.29
N GLY A 141 -15.01 -12.68 9.72
CA GLY A 141 -13.77 -13.07 10.37
C GLY A 141 -12.69 -12.00 10.30
N THR A 142 -11.75 -12.07 11.24
CA THR A 142 -10.48 -11.33 11.19
C THR A 142 -9.35 -12.32 11.46
N TRP A 143 -8.49 -12.54 10.46
CA TRP A 143 -7.34 -13.42 10.64
C TRP A 143 -6.37 -12.83 11.66
N SER A 144 -5.62 -13.70 12.33
CA SER A 144 -4.68 -13.26 13.35
C SER A 144 -3.63 -12.32 12.74
N GLY A 145 -3.51 -11.11 13.29
CA GLY A 145 -2.58 -10.08 12.79
C GLY A 145 -3.14 -9.21 11.66
N ALA A 146 -4.25 -9.60 11.01
CA ALA A 146 -4.83 -8.86 9.88
C ALA A 146 -5.26 -7.44 10.24
N TYR A 147 -5.93 -7.26 11.38
CA TYR A 147 -6.35 -5.92 11.84
C TYR A 147 -5.15 -4.98 12.01
N ALA A 148 -4.11 -5.45 12.71
CA ALA A 148 -2.91 -4.66 12.97
C ALA A 148 -2.12 -4.37 11.68
N ALA A 149 -2.00 -5.34 10.77
CA ALA A 149 -1.37 -5.17 9.47
C ALA A 149 -2.12 -4.11 8.62
N LEU A 150 -3.46 -4.16 8.64
CA LEU A 150 -4.30 -3.19 7.95
C LEU A 150 -4.18 -1.79 8.56
N CYS A 151 -4.19 -1.66 9.89
CA CYS A 151 -3.95 -0.38 10.58
C CYS A 151 -2.57 0.20 10.24
N PHE A 152 -1.52 -0.61 10.34
CA PHE A 152 -0.16 -0.18 10.08
C PHE A 152 0.00 0.29 8.62
N SER A 153 -0.60 -0.43 7.67
CA SER A 153 -0.65 -0.05 6.26
C SER A 153 -1.47 1.22 6.03
N CYS A 154 -2.59 1.39 6.74
CA CYS A 154 -3.40 2.61 6.69
C CYS A 154 -2.58 3.84 7.14
N GLY A 155 -1.79 3.69 8.21
CA GLY A 155 -0.86 4.71 8.68
C GLY A 155 0.20 5.10 7.63
N TYR A 156 0.75 4.10 6.93
CA TYR A 156 1.64 4.34 5.79
C TYR A 156 0.96 5.15 4.69
N PHE A 157 -0.21 4.73 4.19
CA PHE A 157 -0.87 5.38 3.06
C PHE A 157 -1.22 6.84 3.36
N ALA A 158 -1.59 7.14 4.61
CA ALA A 158 -1.84 8.49 5.09
C ALA A 158 -0.56 9.34 5.12
N TYR A 159 0.53 8.80 5.69
CA TYR A 159 1.84 9.46 5.70
C TYR A 159 2.35 9.70 4.27
N ASP A 160 2.25 8.71 3.38
CA ASP A 160 2.80 8.80 2.03
C ASP A 160 2.00 9.79 1.17
N GLN A 161 0.66 9.81 1.34
CA GLN A 161 -0.18 10.85 0.75
C GLN A 161 0.22 12.24 1.25
N TRP A 162 0.48 12.40 2.55
CA TRP A 162 0.96 13.67 3.11
C TRP A 162 2.31 14.09 2.51
N ASP A 163 3.29 13.19 2.45
CA ASP A 163 4.63 13.47 1.88
C ASP A 163 4.53 13.84 0.39
N MET A 164 3.72 13.11 -0.39
CA MET A 164 3.46 13.43 -1.80
C MET A 164 2.80 14.80 -1.98
N LEU A 165 1.88 15.20 -1.10
CA LEU A 165 1.23 16.51 -1.13
C LEU A 165 2.21 17.63 -0.75
N LEU A 166 2.99 17.43 0.31
CA LEU A 166 3.97 18.39 0.81
C LEU A 166 5.04 18.69 -0.26
N TYR A 167 5.60 17.64 -0.86
CA TYR A 167 6.67 17.75 -1.85
C TYR A 167 6.17 17.78 -3.30
N GLN A 168 4.85 17.80 -3.51
CA GLN A 168 4.21 17.91 -4.82
C GLN A 168 4.64 16.80 -5.79
N LEU A 169 4.76 15.57 -5.29
CA LEU A 169 5.24 14.38 -6.01
C LEU A 169 4.16 13.70 -6.87
N TYR A 170 3.23 14.49 -7.40
CA TYR A 170 2.11 14.02 -8.21
C TYR A 170 1.97 14.87 -9.48
N SER A 171 1.30 14.33 -10.48
CA SER A 171 1.08 14.97 -11.78
C SER A 171 -0.29 14.63 -12.35
N GLY A 172 -0.78 15.51 -13.24
CA GLY A 172 -2.09 15.39 -13.90
C GLY A 172 -3.23 16.06 -13.13
N TRP A 173 -4.37 16.15 -13.79
CA TRP A 173 -5.60 16.69 -13.20
C TRP A 173 -6.25 15.71 -12.21
N ILE A 174 -6.20 14.40 -12.52
CA ILE A 174 -6.56 13.30 -11.63
C ILE A 174 -5.29 12.48 -11.38
N PRO A 175 -4.53 12.77 -10.30
CA PRO A 175 -3.31 12.05 -10.01
C PRO A 175 -3.63 10.63 -9.56
N ALA A 176 -3.38 9.65 -10.42
CA ALA A 176 -3.72 8.25 -10.18
C ALA A 176 -3.20 7.70 -8.84
N ILE A 177 -1.98 8.11 -8.44
CA ILE A 177 -1.38 7.71 -7.16
C ILE A 177 -2.12 8.28 -5.94
N LEU A 178 -2.60 9.52 -6.00
CA LEU A 178 -3.40 10.10 -4.91
C LEU A 178 -4.81 9.50 -4.85
N VAL A 179 -5.41 9.21 -6.01
CA VAL A 179 -6.69 8.49 -6.07
C VAL A 179 -6.56 7.10 -5.48
N HIS A 180 -5.47 6.39 -5.78
CA HIS A 180 -5.17 5.09 -5.21
C HIS A 180 -5.17 5.14 -3.67
N HIS A 181 -4.43 6.09 -3.09
CA HIS A 181 -4.35 6.24 -1.63
C HIS A 181 -5.69 6.62 -1.02
N LEU A 182 -6.45 7.52 -1.66
CA LEU A 182 -7.79 7.89 -1.21
C LEU A 182 -8.73 6.68 -1.16
N VAL A 183 -8.76 5.85 -2.21
CA VAL A 183 -9.59 4.64 -2.25
C VAL A 183 -9.18 3.67 -1.15
N LEU A 184 -7.88 3.43 -0.97
CA LEU A 184 -7.37 2.57 0.10
C LEU A 184 -7.74 3.08 1.49
N LEU A 185 -7.53 4.37 1.77
CA LEU A 185 -7.87 4.98 3.06
C LEU A 185 -9.37 4.84 3.37
N ILE A 186 -10.24 5.10 2.40
CA ILE A 186 -11.70 4.96 2.58
C ILE A 186 -12.07 3.50 2.86
N CYS A 187 -11.62 2.56 2.03
CA CYS A 187 -11.96 1.14 2.18
C CYS A 187 -11.39 0.55 3.48
N PHE A 188 -10.14 0.86 3.83
CA PHE A 188 -9.49 0.34 5.02
C PHE A 188 -10.16 0.89 6.27
N THR A 189 -10.48 2.17 6.30
CA THR A 189 -11.09 2.79 7.48
C THR A 189 -12.49 2.27 7.74
N LEU A 190 -13.31 2.09 6.69
CA LEU A 190 -14.62 1.46 6.87
C LEU A 190 -14.49 0.06 7.48
N ALA A 191 -13.58 -0.76 6.93
CA ALA A 191 -13.34 -2.11 7.42
C ALA A 191 -12.86 -2.12 8.87
N LEU A 192 -11.96 -1.19 9.25
CA LEU A 192 -11.45 -1.06 10.62
C LEU A 192 -12.52 -0.58 11.61
N TYR A 193 -13.37 0.36 11.21
CA TYR A 193 -14.42 0.91 12.07
C TYR A 193 -15.53 -0.11 12.33
N ARG A 194 -15.94 -0.83 11.27
CA ARG A 194 -17.01 -1.84 11.31
C ARG A 194 -16.53 -3.24 11.67
N ASN A 195 -15.22 -3.49 11.64
CA ASN A 195 -14.62 -4.80 11.84
C ASN A 195 -15.17 -5.88 10.88
N VAL A 196 -15.30 -5.50 9.60
CA VAL A 196 -15.83 -6.35 8.53
C VAL A 196 -14.94 -6.27 7.31
N THR A 197 -14.89 -7.33 6.51
CA THR A 197 -14.15 -7.40 5.23
C THR A 197 -12.63 -7.18 5.33
N ILE A 198 -12.06 -7.20 6.53
CA ILE A 198 -10.63 -7.01 6.78
C ILE A 198 -9.81 -8.05 6.00
N ASN A 199 -10.27 -9.31 6.01
CA ASN A 199 -9.58 -10.40 5.32
C ASN A 199 -9.60 -10.23 3.78
N TYR A 200 -10.67 -9.67 3.20
CA TYR A 200 -10.66 -9.24 1.79
C TYR A 200 -9.57 -8.22 1.52
N LEU A 201 -9.39 -7.23 2.41
CA LEU A 201 -8.37 -6.20 2.22
C LEU A 201 -6.96 -6.75 2.39
N ILE A 202 -6.73 -7.69 3.31
CA ILE A 202 -5.45 -8.42 3.39
C ILE A 202 -5.16 -9.18 2.10
N LEU A 203 -6.16 -9.86 1.52
CA LEU A 203 -5.99 -10.51 0.21
C LEU A 203 -5.62 -9.51 -0.89
N THR A 204 -6.20 -8.31 -0.89
CA THR A 204 -5.81 -7.27 -1.87
C THR A 204 -4.40 -6.73 -1.65
N LEU A 205 -3.90 -6.71 -0.41
CA LEU A 205 -2.54 -6.24 -0.09
C LEU A 205 -1.43 -7.13 -0.65
N ILE A 206 -1.75 -8.32 -1.19
CA ILE A 206 -0.78 -9.10 -1.98
C ILE A 206 -0.21 -8.28 -3.16
N CYS A 207 -0.94 -7.26 -3.62
CA CYS A 207 -0.49 -6.33 -4.67
C CYS A 207 0.77 -5.54 -4.30
N GLU A 208 1.10 -5.42 -3.01
CA GLU A 208 2.34 -4.78 -2.54
C GLU A 208 3.60 -5.56 -2.93
N LEU A 209 3.51 -6.88 -3.19
CA LEU A 209 4.62 -7.65 -3.74
C LEU A 209 5.07 -7.09 -5.10
N HIS A 210 4.14 -6.63 -5.93
CA HIS A 210 4.47 -6.00 -7.20
C HIS A 210 5.12 -4.62 -7.00
N SER A 211 4.63 -3.85 -6.02
CA SER A 211 5.15 -2.52 -5.69
C SER A 211 6.64 -2.55 -5.34
N ILE A 212 7.15 -3.62 -4.70
CA ILE A 212 8.58 -3.82 -4.46
C ILE A 212 9.39 -3.69 -5.76
N PHE A 213 9.01 -4.43 -6.81
CA PHE A 213 9.73 -4.43 -8.08
C PHE A 213 9.62 -3.08 -8.80
N LEU A 214 8.47 -2.42 -8.72
CA LEU A 214 8.30 -1.07 -9.25
C LEU A 214 9.21 -0.04 -8.56
N HIS A 215 9.28 -0.07 -7.23
CA HIS A 215 10.10 0.87 -6.46
C HIS A 215 11.60 0.58 -6.62
N VAL A 216 12.02 -0.68 -6.64
CA VAL A 216 13.42 -1.07 -6.94
C VAL A 216 13.82 -0.55 -8.33
N ARG A 217 12.99 -0.79 -9.34
CA ARG A 217 13.20 -0.27 -10.69
C ARG A 217 13.31 1.25 -10.70
N ARG A 218 12.41 1.93 -9.98
CA ARG A 218 12.39 3.38 -9.90
C ARG A 218 13.66 3.93 -9.25
N LEU A 219 14.10 3.38 -8.12
CA LEU A 219 15.34 3.76 -7.43
C LEU A 219 16.58 3.53 -8.31
N ARG A 220 16.69 2.36 -8.94
CA ARG A 220 17.78 2.06 -9.87
C ARG A 220 17.90 3.10 -10.99
N ARG A 221 16.76 3.54 -11.54
CA ARG A 221 16.74 4.57 -12.59
C ARG A 221 17.10 5.96 -12.09
N MET A 222 16.82 6.27 -10.83
CA MET A 222 17.27 7.51 -10.19
C MET A 222 18.78 7.48 -9.93
N ALA A 223 19.35 6.32 -9.60
CA ALA A 223 20.79 6.13 -9.46
C ALA A 223 21.57 6.17 -10.80
N GLY A 224 20.91 6.48 -11.92
CA GLY A 224 21.54 6.58 -13.24
C GLY A 224 21.83 5.24 -13.93
N VAL A 225 21.58 4.11 -13.26
CA VAL A 225 21.81 2.76 -13.81
C VAL A 225 20.72 2.42 -14.81
N ARG A 226 20.97 2.69 -16.10
CA ARG A 226 20.00 2.51 -17.19
C ARG A 226 20.42 1.50 -18.25
N ASP A 227 21.50 0.75 -18.01
CA ASP A 227 22.02 -0.20 -18.99
C ASP A 227 21.03 -1.33 -19.29
N ALA A 228 20.34 -1.18 -20.42
CA ALA A 228 19.33 -2.11 -20.89
C ALA A 228 19.93 -3.47 -21.32
N LYS A 229 21.26 -3.59 -21.44
CA LYS A 229 21.94 -4.85 -21.76
C LYS A 229 22.23 -5.68 -20.51
N SER A 230 22.21 -5.08 -19.33
CA SER A 230 22.47 -5.77 -18.08
C SER A 230 21.43 -6.88 -17.81
N ILE A 231 21.92 -8.04 -17.36
CA ILE A 231 21.08 -9.16 -16.90
C ILE A 231 20.10 -8.72 -15.80
N VAL A 232 20.52 -7.75 -14.97
CA VAL A 232 19.70 -7.18 -13.90
C VAL A 232 18.42 -6.54 -14.46
N VAL A 233 18.50 -5.81 -15.57
CA VAL A 233 17.33 -5.15 -16.17
C VAL A 233 16.39 -6.18 -16.80
N LYS A 234 16.92 -7.25 -17.39
CA LYS A 234 16.10 -8.35 -17.95
C LYS A 234 15.34 -9.09 -16.85
N VAL A 235 16.04 -9.49 -15.79
CA VAL A 235 15.44 -10.17 -14.63
C VAL A 235 14.40 -9.27 -13.97
N GLU A 236 14.71 -7.99 -13.76
CA GLU A 236 13.77 -7.02 -13.20
C GLU A 236 12.47 -6.95 -14.02
N TRP A 237 12.56 -6.90 -15.35
CA TRP A 237 11.39 -6.90 -16.21
C TRP A 237 10.55 -8.17 -16.13
N ILE A 238 11.22 -9.33 -16.11
CA ILE A 238 10.54 -10.63 -15.96
C ILE A 238 9.79 -10.67 -14.63
N LEU A 239 10.48 -10.34 -13.53
CA LEU A 239 9.88 -10.33 -12.19
C LEU A 239 8.75 -9.30 -12.09
N ASN A 240 8.92 -8.12 -12.68
CA ASN A 240 7.90 -7.09 -12.69
C ASN A 240 6.63 -7.52 -13.45
N TRP A 241 6.78 -8.20 -14.60
CA TRP A 241 5.63 -8.74 -15.34
C TRP A 241 4.96 -9.90 -14.61
N LEU A 242 5.75 -10.85 -14.10
CA LEU A 242 5.23 -11.99 -13.33
C LEU A 242 4.45 -11.49 -12.12
N THR A 243 5.02 -10.59 -11.33
CA THR A 243 4.34 -10.03 -10.15
C THR A 243 3.14 -9.16 -10.51
N PHE A 244 3.15 -8.43 -11.63
CA PHE A 244 1.97 -7.71 -12.09
C PHE A 244 0.79 -8.64 -12.33
N VAL A 245 1.03 -9.77 -13.01
CA VAL A 245 -0.02 -10.76 -13.30
C VAL A 245 -0.47 -11.48 -12.02
N PHE A 246 0.47 -12.06 -11.27
CA PHE A 246 0.15 -12.97 -10.16
C PHE A 246 -0.17 -12.26 -8.84
N ALA A 247 0.33 -11.04 -8.62
CA ALA A 247 0.08 -10.29 -7.39
C ALA A 247 -0.97 -9.18 -7.55
N ARG A 248 -1.32 -8.78 -8.78
CA ARG A 248 -2.38 -7.77 -9.00
C ARG A 248 -3.54 -8.31 -9.80
N VAL A 249 -3.31 -8.70 -11.06
CA VAL A 249 -4.40 -9.05 -11.98
C VAL A 249 -5.20 -10.24 -11.47
N VAL A 250 -4.53 -11.37 -11.20
CA VAL A 250 -5.20 -12.60 -10.75
C VAL A 250 -5.94 -12.40 -9.42
N PRO A 251 -5.30 -11.91 -8.33
CA PRO A 251 -6.00 -11.73 -7.05
C PRO A 251 -7.16 -10.75 -7.15
N HIS A 252 -7.01 -9.63 -7.87
CA HIS A 252 -8.09 -8.65 -7.98
C HIS A 252 -9.29 -9.20 -8.76
N ILE A 253 -9.07 -9.97 -9.83
CA ILE A 253 -10.15 -10.63 -10.56
C ILE A 253 -10.86 -11.64 -9.66
N LEU A 254 -10.10 -12.48 -8.94
CA LEU A 254 -10.66 -13.49 -8.04
C LEU A 254 -11.48 -12.85 -6.92
N ILE A 255 -10.98 -11.79 -6.28
CA ILE A 255 -11.68 -11.05 -5.24
C ILE A 255 -12.94 -10.39 -5.80
N THR A 256 -12.86 -9.77 -6.98
CA THR A 256 -14.03 -9.16 -7.64
C THR A 256 -15.10 -10.21 -7.95
N ALA A 257 -14.71 -11.33 -8.54
CA ALA A 257 -15.63 -12.44 -8.81
C ALA A 257 -16.26 -12.96 -7.52
N LYS A 258 -15.46 -13.10 -6.44
CA LYS A 258 -15.96 -13.55 -5.15
C LYS A 258 -16.98 -12.59 -4.55
N LEU A 259 -16.72 -11.28 -4.57
CA LEU A 259 -17.66 -10.26 -4.12
C LEU A 259 -18.99 -10.30 -4.88
N VAL A 260 -18.94 -10.53 -6.20
CA VAL A 260 -20.13 -10.64 -7.03
C VAL A 260 -20.91 -11.92 -6.72
N VAL A 261 -20.23 -13.07 -6.58
CA VAL A 261 -20.87 -14.35 -6.26
C VAL A 261 -21.49 -14.34 -4.86
N ASP A 262 -20.81 -13.73 -3.90
CA ASP A 262 -21.31 -13.62 -2.52
C ASP A 262 -22.21 -12.41 -2.28
N ALA A 263 -22.52 -11.60 -3.30
CA ALA A 263 -23.26 -10.35 -3.15
C ALA A 263 -24.58 -10.52 -2.38
N SER A 264 -25.28 -11.64 -2.58
CA SER A 264 -26.53 -11.96 -1.88
C SER A 264 -26.36 -12.33 -0.41
N LYS A 265 -25.13 -12.62 0.05
CA LYS A 265 -24.80 -13.00 1.43
C LYS A 265 -24.39 -11.81 2.28
N PHE A 266 -24.06 -10.68 1.67
CA PHE A 266 -23.77 -9.45 2.40
C PHE A 266 -25.04 -8.90 3.05
N ASP A 267 -24.88 -8.39 4.27
CA ASP A 267 -25.95 -7.69 4.94
C ASP A 267 -26.35 -6.42 4.18
N ARG A 268 -27.59 -5.96 4.40
CA ARG A 268 -28.09 -4.71 3.81
C ARG A 268 -27.35 -3.53 4.43
N GLY A 269 -26.27 -3.10 3.77
CA GLY A 269 -25.40 -2.04 4.26
C GLY A 269 -24.51 -1.44 3.18
N VAL A 270 -23.58 -0.58 3.62
CA VAL A 270 -22.64 0.14 2.74
C VAL A 270 -21.43 -0.72 2.34
N GLU A 271 -21.26 -1.89 2.94
CA GLU A 271 -20.06 -2.74 2.78
C GLU A 271 -19.91 -3.26 1.34
N LEU A 272 -20.96 -3.89 0.79
CA LEU A 272 -20.91 -4.44 -0.56
C LEU A 272 -20.75 -3.33 -1.63
N PRO A 273 -21.55 -2.24 -1.62
CA PRO A 273 -21.34 -1.13 -2.56
C PRO A 273 -19.93 -0.55 -2.47
N LEU A 274 -19.40 -0.36 -1.26
CA LEU A 274 -18.06 0.18 -1.08
C LEU A 274 -17.00 -0.81 -1.59
N ALA A 275 -17.09 -2.09 -1.24
CA ALA A 275 -16.15 -3.12 -1.68
C ALA A 275 -16.12 -3.24 -3.22
N LEU A 276 -17.30 -3.26 -3.88
CA LEU A 276 -17.39 -3.28 -5.33
C LEU A 276 -16.81 -2.01 -5.96
N SER A 277 -17.10 -0.83 -5.39
CA SER A 277 -16.55 0.45 -5.89
C SER A 277 -15.03 0.54 -5.72
N GLY A 278 -14.51 0.05 -4.59
CA GLY A 278 -13.07 -0.02 -4.31
C GLY A 278 -12.37 -0.95 -5.29
N MET A 279 -12.92 -2.14 -5.51
CA MET A 279 -12.38 -3.08 -6.50
C MET A 279 -12.45 -2.54 -7.93
N ALA A 280 -13.53 -1.86 -8.31
CA ALA A 280 -13.64 -1.21 -9.62
C ALA A 280 -12.58 -0.12 -9.81
N GLY A 281 -12.41 0.77 -8.82
CA GLY A 281 -11.38 1.81 -8.85
C GLY A 281 -9.97 1.23 -8.92
N MET A 282 -9.69 0.21 -8.11
CA MET A 282 -8.38 -0.46 -8.09
C MET A 282 -8.07 -1.20 -9.39
N ASN A 283 -9.06 -1.85 -10.01
CA ASN A 283 -8.89 -2.49 -11.32
C ASN A 283 -8.64 -1.48 -12.44
N LEU A 284 -9.33 -0.34 -12.41
CA LEU A 284 -9.09 0.75 -13.36
C LEU A 284 -7.66 1.29 -13.24
N LEU A 285 -7.19 1.53 -12.02
CA LEU A 285 -5.81 1.97 -11.75
C LEU A 285 -4.78 0.92 -12.20
N ASN A 286 -5.07 -0.37 -12.00
CA ASN A 286 -4.23 -1.47 -12.50
C ASN A 286 -4.16 -1.48 -14.04
N ALA A 287 -5.26 -1.16 -14.74
CA ALA A 287 -5.25 -1.05 -16.20
C ALA A 287 -4.34 0.10 -16.67
N PHE A 288 -4.41 1.27 -16.03
CA PHE A 288 -3.50 2.39 -16.32
C PHE A 288 -2.04 2.02 -16.08
N LEU A 289 -1.73 1.38 -14.94
CA LEU A 289 -0.39 0.89 -14.64
C LEU A 289 0.11 -0.12 -15.69
N GLY A 290 -0.76 -1.03 -16.15
CA GLY A 290 -0.44 -1.99 -17.21
C GLY A 290 -0.08 -1.31 -18.54
N ILE A 291 -0.84 -0.27 -18.93
CA ILE A 291 -0.55 0.54 -20.11
C ILE A 291 0.81 1.22 -19.98
N ASP A 292 1.10 1.82 -18.82
CA ASP A 292 2.39 2.48 -18.55
C ASP A 292 3.56 1.50 -18.60
N LEU A 293 3.38 0.29 -18.09
CA LEU A 293 4.37 -0.78 -18.16
C LEU A 293 4.67 -1.17 -19.61
N ILE A 294 3.64 -1.40 -20.44
CA ILE A 294 3.79 -1.72 -21.86
C ILE A 294 4.52 -0.59 -22.60
N ASN A 295 4.14 0.66 -22.33
CA ASN A 295 4.77 1.84 -22.93
C ASN A 295 6.24 1.95 -22.53
N ALA A 296 6.57 1.63 -21.28
CA ALA A 296 7.95 1.62 -20.80
C ALA A 296 8.79 0.51 -21.45
N VAL A 297 8.25 -0.71 -21.65
CA VAL A 297 8.92 -1.78 -22.42
C VAL A 297 9.21 -1.31 -23.85
N LYS A 298 8.18 -0.78 -24.53
CA LYS A 298 8.29 -0.29 -25.91
C LYS A 298 9.35 0.79 -26.03
N LYS A 299 9.42 1.71 -25.06
CA LYS A 299 10.43 2.77 -25.02
C LYS A 299 11.84 2.21 -24.89
N GLU A 300 12.06 1.28 -23.96
CA GLU A 300 13.38 0.67 -23.74
C GLU A 300 13.85 -0.18 -24.93
N SER A 301 12.94 -0.92 -25.56
CA SER A 301 13.23 -1.67 -26.79
C SER A 301 13.65 -0.75 -27.96
N LYS A 302 13.02 0.43 -28.09
CA LYS A 302 13.40 1.43 -29.11
C LYS A 302 14.80 2.01 -28.86
N TYR A 303 15.21 2.24 -27.61
CA TYR A 303 16.57 2.69 -27.29
C TYR A 303 17.61 1.63 -27.67
N GLN A 304 17.35 0.34 -27.37
CA GLN A 304 18.24 -0.76 -27.78
C GLN A 304 18.42 -0.83 -29.31
N LYS A 305 17.36 -0.63 -30.09
CA LYS A 305 17.45 -0.63 -31.56
C LYS A 305 18.22 0.58 -32.11
N ARG A 306 18.22 1.73 -31.41
CA ARG A 306 18.91 2.95 -31.83
C ARG A 306 20.39 3.00 -31.46
N ASP A 307 20.83 2.26 -30.46
CA ASP A 307 22.26 2.05 -30.16
C ASP A 307 22.92 1.01 -31.10
N HIS A 308 22.15 0.35 -31.96
CA HIS A 308 22.62 -0.69 -32.86
C HIS A 308 22.99 -0.28 -34.31
N PRO A 309 22.67 0.91 -34.88
CA PRO A 309 23.15 1.31 -36.20
C PRO A 309 24.22 2.41 -36.08
N ARG A 310 25.46 2.02 -35.77
CA ARG A 310 26.70 2.76 -36.09
C ARG A 310 27.99 1.98 -35.72
N ARG A 311 27.99 0.68 -35.98
CA ARG A 311 29.20 -0.14 -36.05
C ARG A 311 29.01 -1.14 -37.17
N GLU A 312 29.13 -0.64 -38.38
CA GLU A 312 29.49 -1.32 -39.64
C GLU A 312 29.47 -0.26 -40.74
#